data_AF-A0A7C5XH15-F1
#
_entry.id   AF-A0A7C5XH15-F1
#
_cell.length_a   1.000
_cell.length_b   1.000
_cell.length_c   1.000
_cell.angle_alpha   90.00
_cell.angle_beta   90.00
_cell.angle_gamma   90.00
#
_symmetry.space_group_name_H-M   'P 1'
#
loop_
_entity.id
_entity.type
_entity.pdbx_description
1 polymer ?
#
loop_
_entity_poly.entity_id
_entity_poly.type
_entity_poly.pdbx_seq_one_letter_code
_entity_poly.pdbx_strand_id
1 'polypeptide(L)'
;LAINIIKELLSRWGRKRVAILVDEAFQAIGVEKAGLYVKSLLNLIEYPPSDYERIVAIAATSEGLSREEIGRHRWSIIMPMWNMPKEGFRQLYDKVPGQKPPFEDVWRLTGGNPDMLSKLYLANWDSDAVVTWLIREKKLTPDFVVKWRDWLGRVINDPEALWSPDAPEELIRQLMAKNLIVYNIYERKQVFWIDQSPPEKDSELGIGKNVAWQTPIHREAVKRALEETK
;
A
#
# COMPACT_ATOMS: atom_id res chain seq x y z
N LEU A 1 -11.40 23.90 3.29
CA LEU A 1 -10.89 22.59 2.83
C LEU A 1 -10.68 22.65 1.32
N ALA A 2 -9.76 21.87 0.73
CA ALA A 2 -9.52 21.82 -0.72
C ALA A 2 -10.81 21.61 -1.55
N ILE A 3 -11.81 20.93 -0.98
CA ILE A 3 -13.14 20.73 -1.60
C ILE A 3 -13.85 22.05 -1.94
N ASN A 4 -13.65 23.12 -1.16
CA ASN A 4 -14.31 24.41 -1.41
C ASN A 4 -13.74 25.08 -2.66
N ILE A 5 -12.43 24.92 -2.89
CA ILE A 5 -11.76 25.38 -4.11
C ILE A 5 -12.31 24.61 -5.31
N ILE A 6 -12.49 23.28 -5.17
CA ILE A 6 -13.10 22.46 -6.22
C ILE A 6 -14.51 22.97 -6.55
N LYS A 7 -15.36 23.22 -5.55
CA LYS A 7 -16.70 23.77 -5.77
C LYS A 7 -16.67 25.10 -6.53
N GLU A 8 -15.81 26.02 -6.11
CA GLU A 8 -15.67 27.34 -6.76
C GLU A 8 -15.20 27.22 -8.21
N LEU A 9 -14.21 26.37 -8.48
CA LEU A 9 -13.71 26.11 -9.84
C LEU A 9 -14.80 25.50 -10.72
N LEU A 10 -15.58 24.55 -10.20
CA LEU A 10 -16.68 23.92 -10.93
C LEU A 10 -17.78 24.92 -11.28
N SER A 11 -18.12 25.83 -10.37
CA SER A 11 -19.09 26.90 -10.65
C SER A 11 -18.59 27.90 -11.68
N ARG A 12 -17.29 28.20 -11.71
CA ARG A 12 -16.71 29.22 -12.62
C ARG A 12 -16.34 28.71 -14.00
N TRP A 13 -15.89 27.46 -14.13
CA TRP A 13 -15.32 26.97 -15.38
C TRP A 13 -16.37 26.54 -16.42
N GLY A 14 -17.63 26.30 -16.02
CA GLY A 14 -18.70 25.92 -16.95
C GLY A 14 -18.44 24.62 -17.72
N ARG A 15 -17.52 23.77 -17.22
CA ARG A 15 -17.17 22.50 -17.87
C ARG A 15 -18.25 21.47 -17.59
N LYS A 16 -18.80 20.89 -18.66
CA LYS A 16 -19.84 19.86 -18.58
C LYS A 16 -19.32 18.47 -18.22
N ARG A 17 -18.04 18.18 -18.47
CA ARG A 17 -17.42 16.88 -18.18
C ARG A 17 -16.23 17.09 -17.25
N VAL A 18 -16.26 16.44 -16.09
CA VAL A 18 -15.34 16.71 -14.98
C VAL A 18 -14.72 15.40 -14.48
N ALA A 19 -13.40 15.39 -14.31
CA ALA A 19 -12.69 14.35 -13.60
C ALA A 19 -11.97 14.97 -12.40
N ILE A 20 -12.22 14.45 -11.20
CA ILE A 20 -11.54 14.85 -9.97
C ILE A 20 -10.59 13.72 -9.59
N LEU A 21 -9.29 14.03 -9.58
CA LEU A 21 -8.24 13.10 -9.19
C LEU A 21 -7.62 13.60 -7.89
N VAL A 22 -7.59 12.74 -6.88
CA VAL A 22 -7.03 13.02 -5.57
C VAL A 22 -5.98 11.98 -5.28
N ASP A 23 -4.76 12.41 -4.94
CA ASP A 23 -3.65 11.53 -4.62
C ASP A 23 -3.11 11.89 -3.23
N GLU A 24 -2.95 10.89 -2.37
CA GLU A 24 -2.40 11.01 -0.99
C GLU A 24 -3.01 12.10 -0.09
N ALA A 25 -4.27 12.47 -0.29
CA ALA A 25 -4.90 13.51 0.52
C ALA A 25 -5.19 13.07 1.98
N PHE A 26 -5.28 11.77 2.24
CA PHE A 26 -5.74 11.25 3.54
C PHE A 26 -4.70 11.39 4.65
N GLN A 27 -3.42 11.18 4.34
CA GLN A 27 -2.32 11.42 5.30
C GLN A 27 -2.31 12.87 5.79
N ALA A 28 -2.55 13.82 4.87
CA ALA A 28 -2.51 15.25 5.19
C ALA A 28 -3.68 15.73 6.06
N ILE A 29 -4.85 15.07 5.96
CA ILE A 29 -6.06 15.48 6.70
C ILE A 29 -6.30 14.67 7.98
N GLY A 30 -5.62 13.53 8.13
CA GLY A 30 -5.82 12.53 9.18
C GLY A 30 -6.72 11.39 8.71
N VAL A 31 -6.36 10.15 9.08
CA VAL A 31 -7.10 8.93 8.67
C VAL A 31 -8.57 9.04 9.08
N GLU A 32 -8.87 9.54 10.28
CA GLU A 32 -10.22 9.72 10.80
C GLU A 32 -11.09 10.69 9.98
N LYS A 33 -10.47 11.54 9.14
CA LYS A 33 -11.17 12.47 8.25
C LYS A 33 -11.26 11.95 6.82
N ALA A 34 -10.64 10.82 6.50
CA ALA A 34 -10.70 10.21 5.17
C ALA A 34 -12.14 9.94 4.74
N GLY A 35 -12.96 9.35 5.62
CA GLY A 35 -14.38 9.11 5.36
C GLY A 35 -15.19 10.39 5.06
N LEU A 36 -14.93 11.49 5.79
CA LEU A 36 -15.57 12.79 5.56
C LEU A 36 -15.14 13.41 4.21
N TYR A 37 -13.89 13.23 3.83
CA TYR A 37 -13.38 13.72 2.55
C TYR A 37 -14.01 12.97 1.38
N VAL A 38 -14.07 11.63 1.46
CA VAL A 38 -14.75 10.79 0.46
C VAL A 38 -16.24 11.16 0.38
N LYS A 39 -16.92 11.36 1.50
CA LYS A 39 -18.30 11.86 1.52
C LYS A 39 -18.44 13.20 0.80
N SER A 40 -17.46 14.08 0.97
CA SER A 40 -17.47 15.39 0.33
C SER A 40 -17.30 15.28 -1.20
N LEU A 41 -16.50 14.31 -1.68
CA LEU A 41 -16.41 13.99 -3.11
C LEU A 41 -17.73 13.42 -3.64
N LEU A 42 -18.37 12.49 -2.90
CA LEU A 42 -19.69 11.97 -3.28
C LEU A 42 -20.73 13.09 -3.37
N ASN A 43 -20.72 14.03 -2.42
CA ASN A 43 -21.62 15.18 -2.45
C ASN A 43 -21.40 16.08 -3.68
N LEU A 44 -20.20 16.14 -4.27
CA LEU A 44 -20.00 16.86 -5.53
C LEU A 44 -20.70 16.17 -6.70
N ILE A 45 -20.88 14.86 -6.64
CA ILE A 45 -21.56 14.06 -7.65
C ILE A 45 -23.08 14.12 -7.45
N GLU A 46 -23.55 13.95 -6.21
CA GLU A 46 -24.98 13.91 -5.88
C GLU A 46 -25.63 15.30 -5.77
N TYR A 47 -24.89 16.29 -5.28
CA TYR A 47 -25.37 17.66 -5.00
C TYR A 47 -24.46 18.70 -5.65
N PRO A 48 -24.49 18.77 -6.99
CA PRO A 48 -23.53 19.53 -7.76
C PRO A 48 -23.71 21.05 -7.56
N PRO A 49 -22.65 21.84 -7.26
CA PRO A 49 -22.72 23.31 -7.25
C PRO A 49 -23.08 23.99 -8.59
N SER A 50 -23.13 23.26 -9.70
CA SER A 50 -23.54 23.75 -11.03
C SER A 50 -23.92 22.58 -11.93
N ASP A 51 -24.56 22.82 -13.07
CA ASP A 51 -24.92 21.73 -14.00
C ASP A 51 -23.68 21.11 -14.66
N TYR A 52 -23.56 19.77 -14.58
CA TYR A 52 -22.62 18.97 -15.35
C TYR A 52 -23.34 17.87 -16.14
N GLU A 53 -22.75 17.46 -17.26
CA GLU A 53 -23.17 16.31 -18.05
C GLU A 53 -22.62 14.99 -17.45
N ARG A 54 -21.35 14.97 -17.03
CA ARG A 54 -20.68 13.79 -16.44
C ARG A 54 -19.60 14.19 -15.45
N ILE A 55 -19.54 13.49 -14.33
CA ILE A 55 -18.50 13.66 -13.31
C ILE A 55 -17.96 12.30 -12.86
N VAL A 56 -16.65 12.21 -12.65
CA VAL A 56 -15.99 11.08 -12.00
C VAL A 56 -15.03 11.59 -10.94
N ALA A 57 -14.98 10.92 -9.79
CA ALA A 57 -14.02 11.21 -8.73
C ALA A 57 -13.22 9.94 -8.42
N ILE A 58 -11.89 10.05 -8.46
CA ILE A 58 -10.97 8.97 -8.13
C ILE A 58 -10.04 9.50 -7.03
N ALA A 59 -9.96 8.77 -5.92
CA ALA A 59 -9.04 9.05 -4.83
C ALA A 59 -8.10 7.84 -4.64
N ALA A 60 -6.79 8.10 -4.67
CA ALA A 60 -5.75 7.12 -4.44
C ALA A 60 -5.11 7.34 -3.06
N THR A 61 -4.71 6.24 -2.42
CA THR A 61 -3.97 6.24 -1.16
C THR A 61 -3.09 5.00 -1.05
N SER A 62 -1.93 5.14 -0.43
CA SER A 62 -0.92 4.09 -0.24
C SER A 62 -1.02 3.38 1.12
N GLU A 63 -2.03 3.69 1.95
CA GLU A 63 -2.11 3.19 3.32
C GLU A 63 -3.28 2.24 3.60
N GLY A 64 -3.00 1.19 4.37
CA GLY A 64 -4.01 0.22 4.80
C GLY A 64 -5.03 0.75 5.82
N LEU A 65 -4.68 1.77 6.60
CA LEU A 65 -5.57 2.31 7.65
C LEU A 65 -6.73 3.13 7.06
N SER A 66 -6.46 3.98 6.05
CA SER A 66 -7.52 4.72 5.36
C SER A 66 -8.53 3.78 4.69
N ARG A 67 -8.07 2.60 4.23
CA ARG A 67 -8.97 1.57 3.67
C ARG A 67 -10.04 1.11 4.66
N GLU A 68 -9.68 0.84 5.91
CA GLU A 68 -10.63 0.41 6.95
C GLU A 68 -11.63 1.53 7.29
N GLU A 69 -11.12 2.75 7.46
CA GLU A 69 -11.92 3.91 7.79
C GLU A 69 -12.90 4.28 6.67
N ILE A 70 -12.50 4.17 5.40
CA ILE A 70 -13.37 4.44 4.26
C ILE A 70 -14.35 3.26 4.04
N GLY A 71 -13.86 2.01 4.16
CA GLY A 71 -14.61 0.80 3.84
C GLY A 71 -15.78 0.49 4.77
N ARG A 72 -15.82 1.08 5.97
CA ARG A 72 -16.98 1.00 6.88
C ARG A 72 -18.20 1.81 6.38
N HIS A 73 -18.02 2.63 5.35
CA HIS A 73 -19.07 3.45 4.75
C HIS A 73 -19.54 2.90 3.40
N ARG A 74 -20.74 3.31 2.97
CA ARG A 74 -21.36 2.87 1.70
C ARG A 74 -21.11 3.85 0.54
N TRP A 75 -20.19 4.80 0.71
CA TRP A 75 -20.04 5.95 -0.18
C TRP A 75 -18.96 5.78 -1.25
N SER A 76 -18.24 4.66 -1.25
CA SER A 76 -17.15 4.42 -2.18
C SER A 76 -17.02 2.96 -2.56
N ILE A 77 -16.56 2.73 -3.78
CA ILE A 77 -16.04 1.45 -4.22
C ILE A 77 -14.52 1.51 -4.03
N ILE A 78 -13.99 0.63 -3.19
CA ILE A 78 -12.54 0.53 -2.94
C ILE A 78 -12.01 -0.62 -3.80
N MET A 79 -11.01 -0.33 -4.62
CA MET A 79 -10.34 -1.34 -5.44
C MET A 79 -8.83 -1.28 -5.12
N PRO A 80 -8.26 -2.28 -4.43
CA PRO A 80 -6.82 -2.36 -4.23
C PRO A 80 -6.08 -2.47 -5.56
N MET A 81 -4.86 -1.93 -5.57
CA MET A 81 -3.84 -2.23 -6.58
C MET A 81 -2.77 -3.10 -5.93
N TRP A 82 -2.20 -4.03 -6.69
CA TRP A 82 -1.06 -4.83 -6.23
C TRP A 82 0.25 -4.32 -6.83
N ASN A 83 1.37 -4.93 -6.41
CA ASN A 83 2.66 -4.74 -7.08
C ASN A 83 2.57 -5.21 -8.55
N MET A 84 3.45 -4.66 -9.40
CA MET A 84 3.41 -4.95 -10.84
C MET A 84 3.58 -6.45 -11.10
N PRO A 85 2.83 -7.02 -12.07
CA PRO A 85 3.04 -8.39 -12.49
C PRO A 85 4.45 -8.57 -13.06
N LYS A 86 4.99 -9.80 -12.96
CA LYS A 86 6.39 -10.11 -13.28
C LYS A 86 6.84 -9.59 -14.64
N GLU A 87 6.03 -9.75 -15.68
CA GLU A 87 6.36 -9.27 -17.02
C GLU A 87 6.32 -7.73 -17.14
N GLY A 88 5.33 -7.07 -16.53
CA GLY A 88 5.29 -5.61 -16.47
C GLY A 88 6.49 -5.04 -15.71
N PHE A 89 6.86 -5.69 -14.60
CA PHE A 89 8.04 -5.32 -13.82
C PHE A 89 9.34 -5.57 -14.60
N ARG A 90 9.44 -6.64 -15.39
CA ARG A 90 10.58 -6.90 -16.29
C ARG A 90 10.76 -5.78 -17.30
N GLN A 91 9.67 -5.34 -17.94
CA GLN A 91 9.72 -4.20 -18.87
C GLN A 91 10.23 -2.93 -18.20
N LEU A 92 9.80 -2.63 -16.97
CA LEU A 92 10.31 -1.50 -16.20
C LEU A 92 11.80 -1.66 -15.87
N TYR A 93 12.20 -2.82 -15.35
CA TYR A 93 13.59 -3.14 -15.01
C TYR A 93 14.51 -3.05 -16.24
N ASP A 94 14.05 -3.44 -17.43
CA ASP A 94 14.81 -3.35 -18.67
C ASP A 94 15.08 -1.92 -19.14
N LYS A 95 14.28 -0.96 -18.68
CA LYS A 95 14.51 0.48 -18.93
C LYS A 95 15.46 1.13 -17.93
N VAL A 96 15.77 0.49 -16.80
CA VAL A 96 16.72 1.02 -15.82
C VAL A 96 18.14 0.98 -16.42
N PRO A 97 18.85 2.13 -16.49
CA PRO A 97 20.18 2.20 -17.09
C PRO A 97 21.26 1.65 -16.15
N GLY A 98 22.45 1.39 -16.70
CA GLY A 98 23.63 0.99 -15.94
C GLY A 98 23.76 -0.52 -15.69
N GLN A 99 24.82 -0.90 -14.98
CA GLN A 99 25.01 -2.28 -14.55
C GLN A 99 23.97 -2.62 -13.47
N LYS A 100 23.37 -3.81 -13.57
CA LYS A 100 22.28 -4.24 -12.72
C LYS A 100 22.40 -5.74 -12.40
N PRO A 101 22.03 -6.18 -11.18
CA PRO A 101 21.96 -7.60 -10.81
C PRO A 101 20.94 -8.33 -11.70
N PRO A 102 21.01 -9.66 -11.81
CA PRO A 102 20.01 -10.45 -12.53
C PRO A 102 18.57 -10.10 -12.13
N PHE A 103 17.68 -10.02 -13.12
CA PHE A 103 16.28 -9.66 -12.89
C PHE A 103 15.61 -10.51 -11.79
N GLU A 104 15.88 -11.81 -11.75
CA GLU A 104 15.28 -12.72 -10.77
C GLU A 104 15.68 -12.38 -9.33
N ASP A 105 16.90 -11.87 -9.10
CA ASP A 105 17.33 -11.41 -7.78
C ASP A 105 16.55 -10.18 -7.34
N VAL A 106 16.39 -9.22 -8.25
CA VAL A 106 15.60 -8.00 -8.00
C VAL A 106 14.13 -8.34 -7.78
N TRP A 107 13.55 -9.22 -8.60
CA TRP A 107 12.18 -9.70 -8.43
C TRP A 107 11.95 -10.33 -7.05
N ARG A 108 12.86 -11.20 -6.60
CA ARG A 108 12.79 -11.83 -5.27
C ARG A 108 12.87 -10.85 -4.11
N LEU A 109 13.48 -9.67 -4.30
CA LEU A 109 13.57 -8.63 -3.27
C LEU A 109 12.37 -7.68 -3.30
N THR A 110 11.88 -7.32 -4.48
CA THR A 110 10.86 -6.28 -4.63
C THR A 110 9.44 -6.83 -4.71
N GLY A 111 9.25 -8.08 -5.15
CA GLY A 111 7.94 -8.66 -5.45
C GLY A 111 7.16 -7.84 -6.48
N GLY A 112 7.86 -7.17 -7.40
CA GLY A 112 7.26 -6.31 -8.43
C GLY A 112 7.00 -4.87 -8.02
N ASN A 113 7.46 -4.44 -6.84
CA ASN A 113 7.22 -3.09 -6.35
C ASN A 113 8.16 -2.05 -7.02
N PRO A 114 7.64 -1.03 -7.72
CA PRO A 114 8.46 -0.02 -8.41
C PRO A 114 9.26 0.89 -7.47
N ASP A 115 8.73 1.21 -6.29
CA ASP A 115 9.44 2.03 -5.30
C ASP A 115 10.66 1.29 -4.76
N MET A 116 10.52 -0.01 -4.44
CA MET A 116 11.67 -0.82 -4.02
C MET A 116 12.73 -0.98 -5.12
N LEU A 117 12.32 -1.08 -6.40
CA LEU A 117 13.26 -1.04 -7.52
C LEU A 117 14.04 0.28 -7.55
N SER A 118 13.36 1.41 -7.37
CA SER A 118 13.97 2.74 -7.29
C SER A 118 14.97 2.82 -6.13
N LYS A 119 14.61 2.35 -4.93
CA LYS A 119 15.49 2.33 -3.77
C LYS A 119 16.73 1.46 -3.99
N LEU A 120 16.58 0.27 -4.56
CA LEU A 120 17.71 -0.58 -4.94
C LEU A 120 18.62 0.13 -5.93
N TYR A 121 18.07 0.76 -6.98
CA TYR A 121 18.86 1.51 -7.95
C TYR A 121 19.62 2.68 -7.31
N LEU A 122 18.96 3.48 -6.47
CA LEU A 122 19.58 4.61 -5.75
C LEU A 122 20.66 4.17 -4.75
N ALA A 123 20.53 2.97 -4.21
CA ALA A 123 21.52 2.34 -3.34
C ALA A 123 22.63 1.61 -4.12
N ASN A 124 22.75 1.81 -5.45
CA ASN A 124 23.69 1.08 -6.31
C ASN A 124 23.56 -0.44 -6.16
N TRP A 125 22.32 -0.91 -6.01
CA TRP A 125 21.95 -2.31 -5.82
C TRP A 125 22.41 -2.94 -4.50
N ASP A 126 22.81 -2.12 -3.52
CA ASP A 126 23.08 -2.57 -2.16
C ASP A 126 21.76 -2.86 -1.42
N SER A 127 21.37 -4.14 -1.40
CA SER A 127 20.19 -4.61 -0.67
C SER A 127 20.30 -4.39 0.84
N ASP A 128 21.51 -4.46 1.39
CA ASP A 128 21.72 -4.29 2.83
C ASP A 128 21.47 -2.85 3.25
N ALA A 129 21.92 -1.89 2.44
CA ALA A 129 21.61 -0.48 2.63
C ALA A 129 20.10 -0.22 2.61
N VAL A 130 19.37 -0.78 1.63
CA VAL A 130 17.91 -0.64 1.55
C VAL A 130 17.21 -1.28 2.75
N VAL A 131 17.66 -2.44 3.20
CA VAL A 131 17.16 -3.09 4.44
C VAL A 131 17.38 -2.17 5.65
N THR A 132 18.57 -1.60 5.81
CA THR A 132 18.86 -0.66 6.90
C THR A 132 18.01 0.60 6.83
N TRP A 133 17.72 1.12 5.63
CA TRP A 133 16.79 2.24 5.46
C TRP A 133 15.37 1.86 5.88
N LEU A 134 14.88 0.70 5.46
CA LEU A 134 13.55 0.21 5.83
C LEU A 134 13.42 0.01 7.36
N ILE A 135 14.45 -0.51 8.04
CA ILE A 135 14.43 -0.63 9.51
C ILE A 135 14.18 0.74 10.17
N ARG A 136 14.84 1.79 9.68
CA ARG A 136 14.68 3.16 10.19
C ARG A 136 13.34 3.77 9.80
N GLU A 137 12.97 3.72 8.52
CA GLU A 137 11.72 4.29 7.99
C GLU A 137 10.48 3.68 8.65
N LYS A 138 10.48 2.36 8.82
CA LYS A 138 9.37 1.59 9.40
C LYS A 138 9.38 1.61 10.93
N LYS A 139 10.38 2.28 11.53
CA LYS A 139 10.58 2.41 12.98
C LYS A 139 10.54 1.02 13.64
N LEU A 140 11.34 0.08 13.14
CA LEU A 140 11.55 -1.24 13.75
C LEU A 140 12.50 -1.09 14.95
N THR A 141 12.03 -0.36 15.98
CA THR A 141 12.82 -0.06 17.17
C THR A 141 13.04 -1.30 18.03
N PRO A 142 14.10 -1.35 18.86
CA PRO A 142 14.32 -2.47 19.78
C PRO A 142 13.08 -2.78 20.65
N ASP A 143 12.43 -1.76 21.22
CA ASP A 143 11.22 -1.95 22.04
C ASP A 143 10.07 -2.62 21.27
N PHE A 144 9.84 -2.20 20.01
CA PHE A 144 8.81 -2.80 19.17
C PHE A 144 9.14 -4.26 18.86
N VAL A 145 10.40 -4.54 18.48
CA VAL A 145 10.85 -5.87 18.09
C VAL A 145 10.84 -6.82 19.29
N VAL A 146 11.32 -6.38 20.45
CA VAL A 146 11.32 -7.16 21.69
C VAL A 146 9.89 -7.44 22.16
N LYS A 147 9.00 -6.44 22.15
CA LYS A 147 7.59 -6.60 22.53
C LYS A 147 6.90 -7.69 21.70
N TRP A 148 7.18 -7.75 20.40
CA TRP A 148 6.50 -8.64 19.47
C TRP A 148 7.34 -9.82 18.98
N ARG A 149 8.46 -10.12 19.65
CA ARG A 149 9.49 -11.07 19.17
C ARG A 149 8.91 -12.41 18.71
N ASP A 150 8.12 -13.05 19.55
CA ASP A 150 7.55 -14.38 19.26
C ASP A 150 6.64 -14.36 18.05
N TRP A 151 5.83 -13.30 17.91
CA TRP A 151 4.95 -13.14 16.77
C TRP A 151 5.72 -12.78 15.50
N LEU A 152 6.63 -11.81 15.55
CA LEU A 152 7.49 -11.44 14.42
C LEU A 152 8.28 -12.66 13.91
N GLY A 153 8.80 -13.50 14.80
CA GLY A 153 9.49 -14.74 14.44
C GLY A 153 8.59 -15.74 13.69
N ARG A 154 7.32 -15.87 14.09
CA ARG A 154 6.34 -16.71 13.39
C ARG A 154 5.99 -16.15 12.01
N VAL A 155 5.74 -14.85 11.92
CA VAL A 155 5.19 -14.23 10.70
C VAL A 155 6.22 -13.98 9.61
N ILE A 156 7.52 -13.97 9.92
CA ILE A 156 8.58 -13.84 8.90
C ILE A 156 8.37 -14.85 7.78
N ASN A 157 8.20 -16.13 8.12
CA ASN A 157 8.10 -17.20 7.12
C ASN A 157 6.65 -17.47 6.70
N ASP A 158 5.67 -17.09 7.51
CA ASP A 158 4.26 -17.29 7.22
C ASP A 158 3.40 -16.10 7.69
N PRO A 159 3.20 -15.07 6.86
CA PRO A 159 2.37 -13.91 7.23
C PRO A 159 0.91 -14.32 7.50
N GLU A 160 0.44 -15.46 6.98
CA GLU A 160 -0.90 -15.99 7.23
C GLU A 160 -1.16 -16.29 8.72
N ALA A 161 -0.10 -16.47 9.52
CA ALA A 161 -0.22 -16.62 10.97
C ALA A 161 -0.95 -15.44 11.64
N LEU A 162 -0.93 -14.25 11.02
CA LEU A 162 -1.67 -13.07 11.49
C LEU A 162 -3.19 -13.17 11.27
N TRP A 163 -3.67 -14.12 10.47
CA TRP A 163 -5.10 -14.39 10.27
C TRP A 163 -5.68 -15.34 11.34
N SER A 164 -4.86 -15.76 12.31
CA SER A 164 -5.30 -16.58 13.44
C SER A 164 -6.10 -15.74 14.46
N PRO A 165 -7.14 -16.30 15.11
CA PRO A 165 -7.80 -15.68 16.27
C PRO A 165 -6.85 -15.33 17.42
N ASP A 166 -5.71 -16.03 17.52
CA ASP A 166 -4.70 -15.79 18.56
C ASP A 166 -3.81 -14.58 18.24
N ALA A 167 -3.84 -14.07 17.00
CA ALA A 167 -2.99 -12.97 16.56
C ALA A 167 -3.39 -11.66 17.27
N PRO A 168 -2.45 -10.97 17.94
CA PRO A 168 -2.75 -9.73 18.64
C PRO A 168 -3.20 -8.64 17.66
N GLU A 169 -4.42 -8.13 17.84
CA GLU A 169 -4.94 -7.04 17.01
C GLU A 169 -4.04 -5.80 17.06
N GLU A 170 -3.44 -5.52 18.23
CA GLU A 170 -2.48 -4.41 18.40
C GLU A 170 -1.27 -4.56 17.45
N LEU A 171 -0.74 -5.77 17.29
CA LEU A 171 0.36 -6.04 16.38
C LEU A 171 -0.06 -5.82 14.92
N ILE A 172 -1.21 -6.38 14.51
CA ILE A 172 -1.73 -6.24 13.15
C ILE A 172 -1.87 -4.77 12.79
N ARG A 173 -2.51 -3.97 13.66
CA ARG A 173 -2.65 -2.52 13.47
C ARG A 173 -1.30 -1.81 13.37
N GLN A 174 -0.32 -2.17 14.20
CA GLN A 174 1.01 -1.56 14.15
C GLN A 174 1.77 -1.93 12.86
N LEU A 175 1.67 -3.17 12.38
CA LEU A 175 2.30 -3.60 11.12
C LEU A 175 1.65 -2.93 9.92
N MET A 176 0.33 -2.77 9.91
CA MET A 176 -0.40 -2.02 8.88
C MET A 176 -0.03 -0.53 8.91
N ALA A 177 -0.01 0.10 10.09
CA ALA A 177 0.36 1.50 10.24
C ALA A 177 1.81 1.80 9.80
N LYS A 178 2.69 0.81 9.93
CA LYS A 178 4.07 0.87 9.44
C LYS A 178 4.18 0.53 7.95
N ASN A 179 3.09 0.18 7.26
CA ASN A 179 3.10 -0.33 5.88
C ASN A 179 4.10 -1.48 5.70
N LEU A 180 4.08 -2.44 6.63
CA LEU A 180 4.89 -3.67 6.57
C LEU A 180 4.09 -4.83 5.98
N ILE A 181 2.78 -4.86 6.19
CA ILE A 181 1.89 -5.92 5.71
C ILE A 181 0.67 -5.35 4.99
N VAL A 182 0.11 -6.15 4.10
CA VAL A 182 -1.25 -6.02 3.60
C VAL A 182 -2.11 -7.07 4.31
N TYR A 183 -3.09 -6.62 5.07
CA TYR A 183 -4.00 -7.49 5.85
C TYR A 183 -5.39 -7.54 5.20
N ASN A 184 -6.15 -8.62 5.41
CA ASN A 184 -7.49 -8.82 4.84
C ASN A 184 -7.49 -8.58 3.31
N ILE A 185 -6.67 -9.36 2.59
CA ILE A 185 -6.53 -9.28 1.14
C ILE A 185 -7.81 -9.76 0.47
N TYR A 186 -8.27 -9.03 -0.55
CA TYR A 186 -9.53 -9.30 -1.25
C TYR A 186 -9.46 -10.62 -2.03
N GLU A 187 -10.63 -11.18 -2.39
CA GLU A 187 -10.67 -12.32 -3.32
C GLU A 187 -9.95 -11.99 -4.64
N ARG A 188 -9.23 -12.97 -5.22
CA ARG A 188 -8.43 -12.79 -6.45
C ARG A 188 -9.31 -12.88 -7.69
N LYS A 189 -10.42 -12.14 -7.69
CA LYS A 189 -11.31 -11.97 -8.85
C LYS A 189 -11.09 -10.58 -9.43
N GLN A 190 -10.98 -10.49 -10.75
CA GLN A 190 -10.66 -9.25 -11.46
C GLN A 190 -11.55 -8.06 -11.08
N VAL A 191 -12.83 -8.31 -10.74
CA VAL A 191 -13.79 -7.28 -10.33
C VAL A 191 -13.42 -6.54 -9.05
N PHE A 192 -12.52 -7.11 -8.23
CA PHE A 192 -12.10 -6.54 -6.96
C PHE A 192 -10.75 -5.81 -7.02
N TRP A 193 -10.08 -5.79 -8.16
CA TRP A 193 -8.71 -5.27 -8.28
C TRP A 193 -8.59 -4.28 -9.41
N ILE A 194 -7.78 -3.24 -9.19
CA ILE A 194 -7.20 -2.49 -10.30
C ILE A 194 -6.06 -3.34 -10.85
N ASP A 195 -6.13 -3.63 -12.15
CA ASP A 195 -5.18 -4.49 -12.85
C ASP A 195 -5.11 -5.90 -12.23
N GLN A 196 -3.93 -6.52 -12.12
CA GLN A 196 -3.78 -7.92 -11.73
C GLN A 196 -3.68 -8.10 -10.21
N SER A 197 -4.43 -9.06 -9.67
CA SER A 197 -4.35 -9.46 -8.26
C SER A 197 -3.08 -10.25 -7.94
N PRO A 198 -2.63 -10.31 -6.66
CA PRO A 198 -1.58 -11.25 -6.26
C PRO A 198 -1.96 -12.71 -6.53
N PRO A 199 -0.98 -13.64 -6.57
CA PRO A 199 -1.26 -15.07 -6.49
C PRO A 199 -2.00 -15.41 -5.17
N GLU A 200 -2.67 -16.57 -5.14
CA GLU A 200 -3.34 -17.07 -3.93
C GLU A 200 -2.37 -17.29 -2.76
N LYS A 201 -1.17 -17.79 -3.07
CA LYS A 201 -0.07 -17.97 -2.12
C LYS A 201 1.27 -17.99 -2.85
N ASP A 202 2.26 -17.32 -2.28
CA ASP A 202 3.65 -17.36 -2.74
C ASP A 202 4.57 -17.13 -1.53
N SER A 203 5.14 -18.20 -0.97
CA SER A 203 6.01 -18.11 0.20
C SER A 203 7.33 -17.40 -0.08
N GLU A 204 7.85 -17.46 -1.31
CA GLU A 204 9.08 -16.76 -1.70
C GLU A 204 8.85 -15.26 -1.61
N LEU A 205 7.74 -14.79 -2.17
CA LEU A 205 7.35 -13.37 -2.15
C LEU A 205 6.69 -12.92 -0.84
N GLY A 206 6.43 -13.83 0.09
CA GLY A 206 5.79 -13.51 1.37
C GLY A 206 4.30 -13.19 1.22
N ILE A 207 3.60 -13.89 0.35
CA ILE A 207 2.17 -13.74 0.07
C ILE A 207 1.40 -14.92 0.65
N GLY A 208 0.58 -14.66 1.67
CA GLY A 208 -0.44 -15.57 2.17
C GLY A 208 -1.80 -15.34 1.51
N LYS A 209 -2.79 -16.10 1.97
CA LYS A 209 -4.16 -16.03 1.43
C LYS A 209 -4.87 -14.77 1.90
N ASN A 210 -4.75 -14.40 3.17
CA ASN A 210 -5.42 -13.24 3.75
C ASN A 210 -4.43 -12.15 4.15
N VAL A 211 -3.15 -12.49 4.32
CA VAL A 211 -2.11 -11.56 4.76
C VAL A 211 -0.84 -11.74 3.95
N ALA A 212 -0.18 -10.64 3.60
CA ALA A 212 1.09 -10.65 2.87
C ALA A 212 2.03 -9.58 3.43
N TRP A 213 3.33 -9.79 3.25
CA TRP A 213 4.32 -8.71 3.38
C TRP A 213 4.11 -7.68 2.27
N GLN A 214 4.41 -6.41 2.55
CA GLN A 214 4.34 -5.34 1.55
C GLN A 214 5.23 -5.65 0.35
N THR A 215 6.47 -6.08 0.63
CA THR A 215 7.41 -6.68 -0.32
C THR A 215 8.34 -7.64 0.42
N PRO A 216 9.05 -8.54 -0.28
CA PRO A 216 10.02 -9.44 0.34
C PRO A 216 11.12 -8.71 1.12
N ILE A 217 11.62 -7.56 0.65
CA ILE A 217 12.65 -6.81 1.37
C ILE A 217 12.15 -6.19 2.69
N HIS A 218 10.83 -5.95 2.85
CA HIS A 218 10.26 -5.58 4.15
C HIS A 218 10.33 -6.75 5.15
N ARG A 219 10.12 -8.00 4.70
CA ARG A 219 10.33 -9.21 5.52
C ARG A 219 11.79 -9.29 5.97
N GLU A 220 12.74 -9.05 5.07
CA GLU A 220 14.17 -9.08 5.41
C GLU A 220 14.54 -7.98 6.42
N ALA A 221 13.93 -6.80 6.36
CA ALA A 221 14.10 -5.75 7.37
C ALA A 221 13.62 -6.18 8.76
N VAL A 222 12.46 -6.84 8.85
CA VAL A 222 11.97 -7.39 10.12
C VAL A 222 12.88 -8.50 10.64
N LYS A 223 13.35 -9.38 9.75
CA LYS A 223 14.27 -10.46 10.09
C LYS A 223 15.60 -9.93 10.65
N ARG A 224 16.22 -8.96 9.98
CA ARG A 224 17.47 -8.33 10.45
C ARG A 224 17.26 -7.63 11.80
N ALA A 225 16.17 -6.89 11.97
CA ALA A 225 15.87 -6.24 13.25
C ALA A 225 15.70 -7.25 14.41
N LEU A 226 15.12 -8.43 14.13
CA LEU A 226 15.03 -9.52 15.11
C LEU A 226 16.39 -10.12 15.46
N GLU A 227 17.30 -10.24 14.50
CA GLU A 227 18.65 -10.74 14.70
C GLU A 227 19.53 -9.77 15.49
N GLU A 228 19.43 -8.46 15.23
CA GLU A 228 20.18 -7.40 15.92
C GLU A 228 19.75 -7.19 17.38
N THR A 229 18.54 -7.65 17.75
CA THR A 229 18.00 -7.53 19.11
C THR A 229 18.11 -8.82 19.92
N LYS A 230 18.77 -9.85 19.39
CA LYS A 230 19.01 -11.13 20.10
C LYS A 230 19.84 -10.94 21.36
#